data_AF-A0A965EW09-F1
#
_entry.id   AF-A0A965EW09-F1
#
_cell.length_a   1.000
_cell.length_b   1.000
_cell.length_c   1.000
_cell.angle_alpha   90.00
_cell.angle_beta   90.00
_cell.angle_gamma   90.00
#
_symmetry.space_group_name_H-M   'P 1'
#
loop_
_entity.id
_entity.type
_entity.pdbx_description
1 polymer ?
#
loop_
_entity_poly.entity_id
_entity_poly.type
_entity_poly.pdbx_seq_one_letter_code
_entity_poly.pdbx_strand_id
1 'polypeptide(L)'
;FLNHTPNGNTLVVDHINDIKTDNRLENLQVVTNRFNSRKTQGNYSSKYKGVCLKRKTNKWGACISIDGKLKHLGYFEKEYDAHVAYQNKLLSLSN
;
A
#
# COMPACT_ATOMS: atom_id res chain seq x y z
N PHE A 1 29.57 5.12 9.69
CA PHE A 1 30.10 3.80 9.27
C PHE A 1 30.65 3.93 7.85
N LEU A 2 31.94 3.62 7.63
CA LEU A 2 32.61 3.49 6.31
C LEU A 2 32.23 4.51 5.21
N ASN A 3 32.25 5.82 5.48
CA ASN A 3 31.89 6.87 4.50
C ASN A 3 30.55 6.63 3.75
N HIS A 4 29.68 5.80 4.31
CA HIS A 4 28.40 5.47 3.71
C HIS A 4 27.46 6.66 3.86
N THR A 5 27.03 7.20 2.73
CA THR A 5 25.98 8.22 2.69
C THR A 5 24.63 7.51 2.65
N PRO A 6 23.80 7.61 3.70
CA PRO A 6 22.52 6.91 3.74
C PRO A 6 21.59 7.40 2.63
N ASN A 7 21.02 6.45 1.88
CA ASN A 7 20.11 6.71 0.76
C ASN A 7 18.67 7.06 1.20
N GLY A 8 18.45 7.40 2.47
CA GLY A 8 17.13 7.71 3.02
C GLY A 8 16.12 6.56 2.96
N ASN A 9 16.55 5.30 2.91
CA ASN A 9 15.70 4.12 2.72
C ASN A 9 14.92 4.17 1.40
N THR A 10 15.52 4.69 0.34
CA THR A 10 14.94 4.65 -1.01
C THR A 10 14.82 3.21 -1.52
N LEU A 11 15.88 2.42 -1.32
CA LEU A 11 15.94 0.99 -1.62
C LEU A 11 16.24 0.18 -0.36
N VAL A 12 15.57 -0.96 -0.21
CA VAL A 12 15.68 -1.89 0.91
C VAL A 12 15.74 -3.33 0.40
N VAL A 13 16.34 -4.22 1.19
CA VAL A 13 16.34 -5.66 0.95
C VAL A 13 15.06 -6.26 1.54
N ASP A 14 14.36 -7.07 0.74
CA ASP A 14 13.12 -7.77 1.10
C ASP A 14 13.29 -9.28 0.87
N HIS A 15 12.68 -10.08 1.74
CA HIS A 15 12.65 -11.54 1.65
C HIS A 15 11.44 -11.97 0.84
N ILE A 16 11.62 -12.51 -0.37
CA ILE A 16 10.53 -12.84 -1.31
C ILE A 16 9.40 -13.64 -0.63
N ASN A 17 9.75 -14.65 0.18
CA ASN A 17 8.81 -15.50 0.91
C ASN A 17 8.35 -14.97 2.30
N ASP A 18 8.75 -13.76 2.71
CA ASP A 18 8.50 -13.16 4.03
C ASP A 18 9.06 -13.94 5.23
N ILE A 19 9.94 -14.92 5.00
CA ILE A 19 10.63 -15.69 6.03
C ILE A 19 11.97 -15.02 6.34
N LYS A 20 12.02 -14.33 7.48
CA LYS A 20 13.19 -13.55 7.94
C LYS A 20 14.46 -14.37 8.18
N THR A 21 14.33 -15.68 8.37
CA THR A 21 15.44 -16.60 8.62
C THR A 21 16.03 -17.18 7.33
N ASP A 22 15.35 -17.07 6.19
CA ASP A 22 15.80 -17.61 4.91
C ASP A 22 16.62 -16.57 4.13
N ASN A 23 17.92 -16.54 4.40
CA ASN A 23 18.86 -15.57 3.81
C ASN A 23 19.54 -16.07 2.53
N ARG A 24 18.96 -17.07 1.84
CA ARG A 24 19.49 -17.53 0.55
C ARG A 24 19.37 -16.40 -0.47
N LEU A 25 20.39 -16.23 -1.32
CA LEU A 25 20.43 -15.14 -2.32
C LEU A 25 19.20 -15.16 -3.23
N GLU A 26 18.72 -16.35 -3.59
CA GLU A 26 17.50 -16.55 -4.40
C GLU A 26 16.21 -16.08 -3.70
N ASN A 27 16.20 -15.93 -2.38
CA ASN A 27 15.07 -15.47 -1.59
C ASN A 27 15.14 -13.96 -1.26
N LEU A 28 16.19 -13.26 -1.70
CA LEU A 28 16.36 -11.83 -1.42
C LEU A 28 16.13 -11.00 -2.68
N GLN A 29 15.41 -9.89 -2.55
CA GLN A 29 15.19 -8.93 -3.62
C GLN A 29 15.42 -7.49 -3.14
N VAL A 30 15.89 -6.62 -4.04
CA VAL A 30 16.03 -5.18 -3.76
C VAL A 30 14.79 -4.47 -4.27
N VAL A 31 14.05 -3.86 -3.35
CA VAL A 31 12.78 -3.18 -3.65
C VAL A 31 12.76 -1.79 -3.05
N THR A 32 11.83 -0.95 -3.47
CA THR A 32 11.61 0.33 -2.78
C THR A 32 11.01 0.10 -1.40
N ASN A 33 11.34 0.96 -0.43
CA ASN A 33 10.76 0.86 0.91
C ASN A 33 9.22 0.96 0.90
N ARG A 34 8.66 1.73 -0.05
CA ARG A 34 7.21 1.81 -0.27
C ARG A 34 6.61 0.48 -0.75
N PHE A 35 7.35 -0.29 -1.54
CA PHE A 35 6.91 -1.61 -1.97
C PHE A 35 7.00 -2.61 -0.81
N ASN A 36 8.14 -2.66 -0.12
CA ASN A 36 8.36 -3.55 1.03
C ASN A 36 7.27 -3.37 2.12
N SER A 37 7.03 -2.12 2.53
CA SER A 37 6.00 -1.78 3.52
C SER A 37 4.57 -2.11 3.09
N ARG A 38 4.30 -2.25 1.79
CA ARG A 38 2.99 -2.70 1.27
C ARG A 38 2.88 -4.21 1.18
N LYS A 39 4.00 -4.90 0.94
CA LYS A 39 4.05 -6.35 0.77
C LYS A 39 3.71 -7.06 2.08
N THR A 40 4.21 -6.55 3.20
CA THR A 40 3.83 -7.01 4.53
C THR A 40 2.38 -6.59 4.80
N GLN A 41 1.43 -7.37 4.29
CA GLN A 41 0.02 -7.08 4.45
C GLN A 41 -0.37 -7.34 5.90
N GLY A 42 -0.67 -6.27 6.64
CA GLY A 42 -1.42 -6.39 7.89
C GLY A 42 -2.84 -6.91 7.66
N ASN A 43 -3.59 -7.08 8.75
CA ASN A 43 -5.02 -7.40 8.71
C ASN A 43 -5.82 -6.23 8.12
N TYR A 44 -5.80 -6.09 6.79
CA TYR A 44 -6.61 -5.09 6.10
C TYR A 44 -8.06 -5.52 6.05
N SER A 45 -8.97 -4.56 6.15
CA SER A 45 -10.40 -4.81 5.98
C SER A 45 -10.80 -5.08 4.54
N SER A 46 -9.95 -4.72 3.57
CA SER A 46 -10.22 -4.81 2.14
C SER A 46 -9.03 -5.39 1.40
N LYS A 47 -9.31 -6.14 0.33
CA LYS A 47 -8.31 -6.60 -0.65
C LYS A 47 -7.80 -5.46 -1.54
N TYR A 48 -8.56 -4.37 -1.67
CA TYR A 48 -8.28 -3.28 -2.60
C TYR A 48 -7.60 -2.08 -1.93
N LYS A 49 -6.67 -1.45 -2.66
CA LYS A 49 -5.95 -0.27 -2.19
C LYS A 49 -6.90 0.92 -2.02
N GLY A 50 -6.76 1.64 -0.91
CA GLY A 50 -7.53 2.85 -0.63
C GLY A 50 -8.98 2.58 -0.23
N VAL A 51 -9.33 1.32 0.05
CA VAL A 51 -10.66 0.91 0.47
C VAL A 51 -10.61 0.43 1.93
N CYS A 52 -11.57 0.87 2.75
CA CYS A 52 -11.67 0.46 4.15
C CYS A 52 -13.12 0.18 4.55
N LEU A 53 -13.34 -0.85 5.40
CA LEU A 53 -14.66 -1.17 5.92
C LEU A 53 -14.93 -0.33 7.17
N LYS A 54 -15.98 0.49 7.13
CA LYS A 54 -16.44 1.26 8.29
C LYS A 54 -17.39 0.41 9.12
N ARG A 55 -16.86 -0.24 10.16
CA ARG A 55 -17.60 -1.16 11.05
C ARG A 55 -18.89 -0.59 11.62
N LYS A 56 -18.93 0.71 11.97
CA LYS A 56 -20.12 1.37 12.56
C LYS A 56 -21.31 1.44 11.61
N THR A 57 -21.08 1.54 10.31
CA THR A 57 -22.14 1.71 9.30
C THR A 57 -22.21 0.53 8.33
N ASN A 58 -21.29 -0.44 8.47
CA ASN A 58 -21.07 -1.55 7.56
C ASN A 58 -20.96 -1.13 6.07
N LYS A 59 -20.34 0.04 5.83
CA LYS A 59 -20.14 0.60 4.48
C LYS A 59 -18.65 0.62 4.12
N TRP A 60 -18.35 0.49 2.84
CA TRP A 60 -17.00 0.56 2.28
C TRP A 60 -16.64 2.00 1.93
N GLY A 61 -15.66 2.56 2.62
CA GLY A 61 -15.13 3.88 2.32
C GLY A 61 -13.99 3.79 1.31
N ALA A 62 -13.95 4.73 0.36
CA ALA A 62 -12.82 4.92 -0.53
C ALA A 62 -12.10 6.24 -0.21
N CYS A 63 -10.77 6.20 -0.08
CA CYS A 63 -9.93 7.37 0.17
C CYS A 63 -8.62 7.31 -0.61
N ILE A 64 -8.13 8.48 -1.01
CA ILE A 64 -6.88 8.64 -1.75
C ILE A 64 -6.04 9.75 -1.11
N SER A 65 -4.72 9.56 -1.04
CA SER A 65 -3.80 10.59 -0.58
C SER A 65 -3.15 11.27 -1.78
N ILE A 66 -3.28 12.59 -1.86
CA ILE A 66 -2.74 13.45 -2.93
C ILE A 66 -1.92 14.52 -2.23
N ASP A 67 -0.63 14.62 -2.56
CA ASP A 67 0.30 15.59 -1.95
C ASP A 67 0.28 15.57 -0.40
N GLY A 68 0.17 14.38 0.18
CA GLY A 68 0.10 14.17 1.63
C GLY A 68 -1.27 14.50 2.25
N LYS A 69 -2.24 14.98 1.49
CA LYS A 69 -3.61 15.25 1.96
C LYS A 69 -4.53 14.09 1.62
N LEU A 70 -5.21 13.57 2.64
CA LEU A 70 -6.20 12.51 2.48
C LEU A 70 -7.52 13.10 1.96
N LYS A 71 -7.97 12.63 0.80
CA LYS A 71 -9.25 12.98 0.18
C LYS A 71 -10.20 11.78 0.26
N HIS A 72 -11.39 12.03 0.82
CA HIS A 72 -12.47 11.04 0.89
C HIS A 72 -13.25 11.04 -0.43
N LEU A 73 -13.45 9.86 -1.02
CA LEU A 73 -14.12 9.70 -2.32
C LEU A 73 -15.60 9.33 -2.16
N GLY A 74 -15.96 8.68 -1.05
CA GLY A 74 -17.34 8.31 -0.77
C GLY A 74 -17.46 7.05 0.07
N TYR A 75 -18.70 6.69 0.37
CA TYR A 75 -19.08 5.44 1.01
C TYR A 75 -19.96 4.62 0.06
N PHE A 76 -19.69 3.33 -0.02
CA PHE A 76 -20.31 2.39 -0.94
C PHE A 76 -20.81 1.15 -0.17
N GLU A 77 -21.78 0.44 -0.75
CA GLU A 77 -22.29 -0.79 -0.15
C GLU A 77 -21.43 -2.01 -0.49
N LYS A 78 -20.77 -1.98 -1.65
CA LYS A 78 -19.87 -3.05 -2.08
C LYS A 78 -18.41 -2.59 -2.04
N GLU A 79 -17.54 -3.51 -1.67
CA GLU A 79 -16.09 -3.30 -1.66
C GLU A 79 -15.57 -2.93 -3.06
N TYR A 80 -16.10 -3.59 -4.08
CA TYR A 80 -15.70 -3.37 -5.48
C TYR A 80 -16.07 -1.98 -5.98
N ASP A 81 -17.22 -1.43 -5.60
CA ASP A 81 -17.64 -0.08 -6.01
C ASP A 81 -16.71 0.99 -5.42
N ALA A 82 -16.30 0.80 -4.16
CA ALA A 82 -15.30 1.65 -3.51
C ALA A 82 -13.94 1.58 -4.24
N HIS A 83 -13.54 0.38 -4.68
CA HIS A 83 -12.33 0.20 -5.49
C HIS A 83 -12.41 0.93 -6.84
N VAL A 84 -13.53 0.80 -7.57
CA VAL A 84 -13.73 1.49 -8.84
C VAL A 84 -13.66 3.00 -8.68
N ALA A 85 -14.29 3.55 -7.63
CA ALA A 85 -14.20 4.98 -7.32
C ALA A 85 -12.75 5.45 -7.06
N TYR A 86 -11.97 4.63 -6.34
CA TYR A 86 -10.54 4.88 -6.12
C TYR A 86 -9.75 4.89 -7.43
N GLN A 87 -9.96 3.89 -8.30
CA GLN A 87 -9.26 3.79 -9.60
C GLN A 87 -9.61 4.96 -10.51
N ASN A 88 -10.89 5.33 -10.61
CA ASN A 88 -11.33 6.47 -11.40
C ASN A 88 -10.68 7.77 -10.91
N LYS A 89 -10.59 7.97 -9.59
CA LYS A 89 -9.92 9.14 -9.05
C LYS A 89 -8.42 9.10 -9.34
N LEU A 90 -7.77 7.95 -9.21
CA LEU A 90 -6.36 7.80 -9.53
C LEU A 90 -6.08 8.14 -11.01
N LEU A 91 -6.91 7.65 -11.93
CA LEU A 91 -6.81 7.95 -13.36
C LEU A 91 -7.02 9.45 -13.65
N SER A 92 -7.94 10.09 -12.93
CA SER A 92 -8.18 11.54 -13.05
C SER A 92 -7.02 12.42 -12.56
N LEU A 93 -6.05 11.84 -11.85
CA LEU A 93 -4.88 12.55 -11.33
C LEU A 93 -3.63 12.28 -12.16
N SER A 94 -3.64 11.23 -12.99
CA SER A 94 -2.54 10.92 -13.92
C SER A 94 -2.64 11.67 -15.24
N ASN A 95 -3.79 12.28 -15.52
CA ASN A 95 -4.04 13.18 -16.66
C ASN A 95 -3.93 14.63 -16.19
#